data_AF-A0A519SU05-F1
#
_entry.id   AF-A0A519SU05-F1
#
_cell.length_a   1.000
_cell.length_b   1.000
_cell.length_c   1.000
_cell.angle_alpha   90.00
_cell.angle_beta   90.00
_cell.angle_gamma   90.00
#
_symmetry.space_group_name_H-M   'P 1'
#
loop_
_entity.id
_entity.type
_entity.pdbx_description
1 polymer ?
#
loop_
_entity_poly.entity_id
_entity_poly.type
_entity_poly.pdbx_seq_one_letter_code
_entity_poly.pdbx_strand_id
1 'polypeptide(L)'
;MESKQSVVIVGSGLGGLICGAILSMEGHRVTVLERNKQFGGNLQSFARDKHLFDSGVHYIGGLEKGQNMYRIFKYLGIMDKLKLEKLDELAFDKIILADDEREFNYAQGYDNFIAGLVADFPDERAAIEAYCAEIRRICDEFPLYNLHEQEQGPPSAASSFGRDTQQFIASLTDNVKLQNVLGGNNPLYAGIKNKTPLYVH
;
A
#
# COMPACT_ATOMS: atom_id res chain seq x y z
N MET A 1 -30.96 22.40 8.71
CA MET A 1 -30.59 21.64 7.50
C MET A 1 -29.59 22.50 6.77
N GLU A 2 -28.31 22.10 6.71
CA GLU A 2 -27.31 22.86 5.94
C GLU A 2 -27.75 22.95 4.46
N SER A 3 -27.46 24.08 3.82
CA SER A 3 -27.83 24.29 2.43
C SER A 3 -26.95 23.44 1.53
N LYS A 4 -27.58 22.59 0.71
CA LYS A 4 -26.89 21.77 -0.29
C LYS A 4 -26.15 22.67 -1.28
N GLN A 5 -24.84 22.49 -1.36
CA GLN A 5 -23.97 23.29 -2.23
C GLN A 5 -23.77 22.64 -3.61
N SER A 6 -23.41 23.47 -4.58
CA SER A 6 -22.85 23.00 -5.85
C SER A 6 -21.33 22.98 -5.73
N VAL A 7 -20.71 21.82 -5.96
CA VAL A 7 -19.27 21.60 -5.82
C VAL A 7 -18.69 21.25 -7.18
N VAL A 8 -17.60 21.91 -7.56
CA VAL A 8 -16.81 21.56 -8.74
C VAL A 8 -15.48 20.96 -8.28
N ILE A 9 -15.19 19.75 -8.76
CA ILE A 9 -13.93 19.04 -8.50
C ILE A 9 -13.16 19.02 -9.81
N VAL A 10 -11.89 19.44 -9.78
CA VAL A 10 -11.01 19.44 -10.95
C VAL A 10 -10.07 18.23 -10.85
N GLY A 11 -10.21 17.30 -11.80
CA GLY A 11 -9.48 16.04 -11.88
C GLY A 11 -10.31 14.85 -11.42
N SER A 12 -10.32 13.78 -12.23
CA SER A 12 -11.02 12.53 -11.93
C SER A 12 -10.09 11.40 -11.49
N GLY A 13 -8.99 11.74 -10.80
CA GLY A 13 -8.21 10.76 -10.05
C GLY A 13 -8.99 10.19 -8.86
N LEU A 14 -8.47 9.13 -8.23
CA LEU A 14 -9.12 8.49 -7.07
C LEU A 14 -9.56 9.49 -5.99
N GLY A 15 -8.69 10.43 -5.60
CA GLY A 15 -9.03 11.44 -4.59
C GLY A 15 -10.23 12.30 -4.99
N GLY A 16 -10.29 12.74 -6.24
CA GLY A 16 -11.41 13.54 -6.76
C GLY A 16 -12.71 12.74 -6.88
N LEU A 17 -12.62 11.49 -7.33
CA LEU A 17 -13.78 10.59 -7.44
C LEU A 17 -14.33 10.19 -6.06
N ILE A 18 -13.46 9.86 -5.10
CA ILE A 18 -13.87 9.53 -3.72
C ILE A 18 -14.50 10.76 -3.07
N CYS A 19 -13.87 11.93 -3.16
CA CYS A 19 -14.42 13.18 -2.63
C CYS A 19 -15.79 13.49 -3.24
N GLY A 20 -15.92 13.37 -4.57
CA GLY A 20 -17.17 13.60 -5.26
C GLY A 20 -18.26 12.60 -4.89
N ALA A 21 -17.90 11.33 -4.69
CA ALA A 21 -18.83 10.30 -4.23
C ALA A 21 -19.37 10.63 -2.83
N ILE A 22 -18.48 10.95 -1.88
CA ILE A 22 -18.85 11.29 -0.50
C ILE A 22 -19.75 12.52 -0.47
N LEU A 23 -19.36 13.62 -1.13
CA LEU A 23 -20.17 14.84 -1.19
C LEU A 23 -21.54 14.60 -1.85
N SER A 24 -21.60 13.73 -2.87
CA SER A 24 -22.86 13.36 -3.51
C SER A 24 -23.75 12.53 -2.57
N MET A 25 -23.17 11.63 -1.75
CA MET A 25 -23.89 10.87 -0.73
C MET A 25 -24.49 11.76 0.35
N GLU A 26 -23.78 12.83 0.73
CA GLU A 26 -24.29 13.90 1.61
C GLU A 26 -25.30 14.83 0.91
N GLY A 27 -25.60 14.58 -0.37
CA GLY A 27 -26.65 15.23 -1.12
C GLY A 27 -26.25 16.56 -1.78
N HIS A 28 -24.95 16.87 -1.86
CA HIS A 28 -24.45 18.00 -2.64
C HIS A 28 -24.55 17.72 -4.15
N ARG A 29 -24.64 18.79 -4.95
CA ARG A 29 -24.57 18.67 -6.41
C ARG A 29 -23.11 18.75 -6.84
N VAL A 30 -22.52 17.63 -7.24
CA VAL A 30 -21.10 17.58 -7.62
C VAL A 30 -20.93 17.53 -9.14
N THR A 31 -19.98 18.32 -9.65
CA THR A 31 -19.49 18.24 -11.03
C THR A 31 -18.00 17.92 -11.01
N VAL A 32 -17.59 16.82 -11.62
CA VAL A 32 -16.17 16.45 -11.77
C VAL A 32 -15.72 16.81 -13.18
N LEU A 33 -14.65 17.61 -13.29
CA LEU A 33 -14.05 18.01 -14.55
C LEU A 33 -12.80 17.18 -14.81
N GLU A 34 -12.77 16.45 -15.92
CA GLU A 34 -11.59 15.69 -16.37
C GLU A 34 -11.08 16.26 -17.69
N ARG A 35 -9.77 16.46 -17.78
CA ARG A 35 -9.12 16.96 -19.00
C ARG A 35 -8.93 15.84 -20.03
N ASN A 36 -8.73 14.61 -19.57
CA ASN A 36 -8.52 13.44 -20.40
C ASN A 36 -9.85 12.85 -20.91
N LYS A 37 -9.75 11.95 -21.89
CA LYS A 37 -10.94 11.24 -22.41
C LYS A 37 -11.47 10.18 -21.42
N GLN A 38 -10.57 9.64 -20.60
CA GLN A 38 -10.86 8.58 -19.64
C GLN A 38 -10.63 9.11 -18.23
N PHE A 39 -11.50 8.72 -17.31
CA PHE A 39 -11.37 9.01 -15.89
C PHE A 39 -10.43 8.03 -15.18
N GLY A 40 -9.99 8.37 -13.97
CA GLY A 40 -9.19 7.49 -13.12
C GLY A 40 -7.76 7.97 -12.87
N GLY A 41 -7.29 9.02 -13.54
CA GLY A 41 -5.93 9.54 -13.33
C GLY A 41 -4.87 8.47 -13.60
N ASN A 42 -4.04 8.13 -12.61
CA ASN A 42 -3.00 7.09 -12.71
C ASN A 42 -3.53 5.65 -12.60
N LEU A 43 -4.86 5.46 -12.50
CA LEU A 43 -5.51 4.15 -12.60
C LEU A 43 -5.98 3.80 -14.02
N GLN A 44 -5.55 4.57 -15.02
CA GLN A 44 -5.94 4.29 -16.39
C GLN A 44 -5.17 3.08 -16.92
N SER A 45 -5.84 2.30 -17.76
CA SER A 45 -5.19 1.26 -18.58
C SER A 45 -5.23 1.70 -20.04
N PHE A 46 -4.21 1.36 -20.80
CA PHE A 46 -4.16 1.60 -22.25
C PHE A 46 -3.89 0.29 -23.00
N ALA A 47 -4.35 0.22 -24.25
CA ALA A 47 -4.11 -0.93 -25.10
C ALA A 47 -3.00 -0.63 -26.11
N ARG A 48 -2.05 -1.55 -26.26
CA ARG A 48 -1.03 -1.52 -27.31
C ARG A 48 -0.86 -2.93 -27.86
N ASP A 49 -0.90 -3.07 -29.19
CA ASP A 49 -0.76 -4.36 -29.87
C ASP A 49 -1.73 -5.44 -29.33
N LYS A 50 -2.97 -5.05 -29.01
CA LYS A 50 -4.03 -5.88 -28.40
C LYS A 50 -3.74 -6.38 -26.98
N HIS A 51 -2.71 -5.86 -26.33
CA HIS A 51 -2.40 -6.11 -24.93
C HIS A 51 -2.84 -4.92 -24.10
N LEU A 52 -3.40 -5.19 -22.92
CA LEU A 52 -3.80 -4.17 -21.95
C LEU A 52 -2.64 -3.94 -20.98
N PHE A 53 -2.35 -2.67 -20.71
CA PHE A 53 -1.31 -2.25 -19.79
C PHE A 53 -1.89 -1.26 -18.79
N ASP A 54 -1.56 -1.45 -17.51
CA ASP A 54 -1.89 -0.48 -16.48
C ASP A 54 -0.84 0.62 -16.42
N SER A 55 -1.27 1.87 -16.23
CA SER A 55 -0.38 3.03 -16.21
C SER A 55 0.30 3.28 -14.87
N GLY A 56 -0.17 2.66 -13.78
CA GLY A 56 0.36 2.90 -12.44
C GLY A 56 0.07 1.78 -11.45
N VAL A 57 -1.19 1.62 -11.05
CA VAL A 57 -1.57 0.60 -10.06
C VAL A 57 -1.82 -0.74 -10.74
N HIS A 58 -1.17 -1.79 -10.26
CA HIS A 58 -1.25 -3.15 -10.85
C HIS A 58 -1.83 -4.19 -9.89
N TYR A 59 -1.86 -3.92 -8.58
CA TYR A 59 -2.68 -4.65 -7.59
C TYR A 59 -3.03 -3.74 -6.40
N ILE A 60 -3.97 -4.18 -5.56
CA ILE A 60 -4.38 -3.48 -4.33
C ILE A 60 -4.49 -4.46 -3.17
N GLY A 61 -4.03 -4.04 -1.98
CA GLY A 61 -4.17 -4.77 -0.73
C GLY A 61 -5.38 -4.33 0.09
N GLY A 62 -5.61 -4.99 1.23
CA GLY A 62 -6.57 -4.52 2.23
C GLY A 62 -8.05 -4.82 1.92
N LEU A 63 -8.34 -5.75 0.99
CA LEU A 63 -9.69 -6.04 0.52
C LEU A 63 -10.39 -7.21 1.22
N GLU A 64 -9.73 -7.92 2.14
CA GLU A 64 -10.44 -8.93 2.92
C GLU A 64 -11.36 -8.29 3.96
N LYS A 65 -12.41 -9.02 4.36
CA LYS A 65 -13.40 -8.52 5.31
C LYS A 65 -12.73 -8.09 6.61
N GLY A 66 -12.91 -6.83 6.99
CA GLY A 66 -12.33 -6.24 8.20
C GLY A 66 -11.09 -5.38 7.93
N GLN A 67 -10.46 -5.52 6.77
CA GLN A 67 -9.33 -4.68 6.36
C GLN A 67 -9.80 -3.29 5.88
N ASN A 68 -8.85 -2.35 5.82
CA ASN A 68 -9.12 -0.93 5.59
C ASN A 68 -9.77 -0.63 4.23
N MET A 69 -9.23 -1.16 3.13
CA MET A 69 -9.76 -0.91 1.79
C MET A 69 -11.13 -1.56 1.60
N TYR A 70 -11.37 -2.73 2.18
CA TYR A 70 -12.71 -3.35 2.22
C TYR A 70 -13.73 -2.40 2.86
N ARG A 71 -13.41 -1.80 4.01
CA ARG A 71 -14.31 -0.86 4.70
C ARG A 71 -14.61 0.36 3.84
N ILE A 72 -13.59 0.95 3.21
CA ILE A 72 -13.75 2.12 2.31
C ILE A 72 -14.63 1.74 1.11
N PHE A 73 -14.34 0.63 0.42
CA PHE A 73 -15.06 0.22 -0.78
C PHE A 73 -16.50 -0.21 -0.47
N LYS A 74 -16.73 -0.78 0.72
CA LYS A 74 -18.08 -1.11 1.19
C LYS A 74 -18.88 0.15 1.49
N TYR A 75 -18.28 1.13 2.18
CA TYR A 75 -18.89 2.44 2.42
C TYR A 75 -19.25 3.16 1.11
N LEU A 76 -18.35 3.11 0.11
CA LEU A 76 -18.59 3.66 -1.22
C LEU A 76 -19.62 2.87 -2.06
N GLY A 77 -20.11 1.72 -1.57
CA GLY A 77 -21.10 0.90 -2.27
C GLY A 77 -20.58 0.26 -3.57
N ILE A 78 -19.27 0.05 -3.67
CA ILE A 78 -18.61 -0.55 -4.83
C ILE A 78 -18.09 -1.96 -4.57
N MET A 79 -17.86 -2.36 -3.32
CA MET A 79 -17.21 -3.63 -2.99
C MET A 79 -17.86 -4.84 -3.67
N ASP A 80 -19.19 -4.96 -3.61
CA ASP A 80 -19.92 -6.10 -4.19
C ASP A 80 -20.06 -6.02 -5.73
N LYS A 81 -19.57 -4.94 -6.36
CA LYS A 81 -19.59 -4.72 -7.81
C LYS A 81 -18.25 -5.03 -8.47
N LEU A 82 -17.20 -5.24 -7.68
CA LEU A 82 -15.86 -5.51 -8.18
C LEU A 82 -15.73 -6.97 -8.59
N LYS A 83 -15.00 -7.21 -9.69
CA LYS A 83 -14.51 -8.53 -10.06
C LYS A 83 -13.07 -8.63 -9.60
N LEU A 84 -12.84 -9.37 -8.52
CA LEU A 84 -11.56 -9.47 -7.86
C LEU A 84 -11.00 -10.87 -8.08
N GLU A 85 -9.72 -10.92 -8.46
CA GLU A 85 -8.93 -12.14 -8.49
C GLU A 85 -7.86 -12.02 -7.42
N LYS A 86 -7.81 -12.99 -6.50
CA LYS A 86 -6.80 -12.97 -5.44
C LYS A 86 -5.46 -13.42 -6.03
N LEU A 87 -4.39 -12.68 -5.71
CA LEU A 87 -3.03 -13.09 -6.06
C LEU A 87 -2.61 -14.33 -5.26
N ASP A 88 -1.50 -14.95 -5.66
CA ASP A 88 -0.90 -16.06 -4.93
C ASP A 88 -0.65 -15.67 -3.47
N GLU A 89 -1.18 -16.46 -2.54
CA GLU A 89 -1.06 -16.22 -1.11
C GLU A 89 0.35 -16.47 -0.58
N LEU A 90 1.14 -17.30 -1.26
CA LEU A 90 2.48 -17.70 -0.85
C LEU A 90 3.59 -16.96 -1.60
N ALA A 91 3.26 -16.26 -2.68
CA ALA A 91 4.23 -15.53 -3.50
C ALA A 91 3.56 -14.41 -4.33
N PHE A 92 3.02 -13.39 -3.67
CA PHE A 92 2.41 -12.26 -4.38
C PHE A 92 3.46 -11.36 -5.05
N ASP A 93 4.64 -11.25 -4.45
CA ASP A 93 5.84 -10.61 -5.00
C ASP A 93 7.03 -11.58 -4.90
N LYS A 94 8.00 -11.42 -5.81
CA LYS A 94 9.22 -12.24 -5.84
C LYS A 94 10.45 -11.35 -5.94
N ILE A 95 11.37 -11.48 -4.99
CA ILE A 95 12.64 -10.75 -4.98
C ILE A 95 13.71 -11.64 -5.60
N ILE A 96 14.34 -11.15 -6.67
CA ILE A 96 15.41 -11.83 -7.40
C ILE A 96 16.66 -10.95 -7.33
N LEU A 97 17.77 -11.52 -6.88
CA LEU A 97 19.05 -10.83 -6.77
C LEU A 97 19.96 -11.25 -7.92
N ALA A 98 20.68 -10.31 -8.53
CA ALA A 98 21.44 -10.56 -9.77
C ALA A 98 22.46 -11.71 -9.68
N ASP A 99 23.02 -11.93 -8.49
CA ASP A 99 24.04 -12.95 -8.22
C ASP A 99 23.48 -14.16 -7.44
N ASP A 100 22.16 -14.36 -7.44
CA ASP A 100 21.49 -15.48 -6.76
C ASP A 100 20.44 -16.12 -7.68
N GLU A 101 20.50 -17.43 -7.86
CA GLU A 101 19.51 -18.18 -8.66
C GLU A 101 18.20 -18.42 -7.88
N ARG A 102 18.18 -18.13 -6.57
CA ARG A 102 17.00 -18.31 -5.72
C ARG A 102 16.03 -17.14 -5.87
N GLU A 103 14.74 -17.47 -5.91
CA GLU A 103 13.64 -16.52 -5.78
C GLU A 103 13.21 -16.45 -4.31
N PHE A 104 13.16 -15.25 -3.74
CA PHE A 104 12.65 -15.04 -2.38
C PHE A 104 11.21 -14.55 -2.45
N ASN A 105 10.29 -15.34 -1.93
CA ASN A 105 8.85 -15.07 -2.07
C ASN A 105 8.33 -14.19 -0.94
N TYR A 106 7.61 -13.15 -1.31
CA TYR A 106 6.79 -12.38 -0.38
C TYR A 106 5.38 -12.97 -0.37
N ALA A 107 5.02 -13.58 0.75
CA ALA A 107 3.71 -14.16 0.96
C ALA A 107 2.74 -13.17 1.61
N GLN A 108 1.44 -13.36 1.37
CA GLN A 108 0.39 -12.52 1.92
C GLN A 108 0.20 -12.79 3.41
N GLY A 109 0.21 -11.72 4.21
CA GLY A 109 0.04 -11.79 5.66
C GLY A 109 1.34 -12.07 6.42
N TYR A 110 1.43 -11.53 7.63
CA TYR A 110 2.66 -11.56 8.43
C TYR A 110 3.15 -12.98 8.74
N ASP A 111 2.25 -13.90 9.08
CA ASP A 111 2.63 -15.27 9.45
C ASP A 111 3.21 -16.03 8.26
N ASN A 112 2.58 -15.93 7.07
CA ASN A 112 3.09 -16.55 5.86
C ASN A 112 4.41 -15.91 5.40
N PHE A 113 4.53 -14.58 5.50
CA PHE A 113 5.75 -13.86 5.18
C PHE A 113 6.92 -14.32 6.06
N ILE A 114 6.70 -14.40 7.39
CA ILE A 114 7.70 -14.91 8.33
C ILE A 114 8.05 -16.36 8.01
N ALA A 115 7.06 -17.23 7.81
CA ALA A 115 7.30 -18.65 7.53
C ALA A 115 8.11 -18.86 6.23
N GLY A 116 7.77 -18.12 5.17
CA GLY A 116 8.48 -18.16 3.89
C GLY A 116 9.93 -17.72 4.02
N LEU A 117 10.18 -16.53 4.57
CA LEU A 117 11.55 -16.04 4.70
C LEU A 117 12.38 -16.84 5.70
N VAL A 118 11.79 -17.39 6.76
CA VAL A 118 12.55 -18.26 7.68
C VAL A 118 12.93 -19.59 7.03
N ALA A 119 12.15 -20.10 6.07
CA ALA A 119 12.56 -21.27 5.29
C ALA A 119 13.79 -20.98 4.40
N ASP A 120 13.92 -19.74 3.93
CA ASP A 120 15.08 -19.28 3.16
C ASP A 120 16.28 -18.88 4.05
N PHE A 121 16.01 -18.37 5.25
CA PHE A 121 16.98 -17.84 6.22
C PHE A 121 16.72 -18.39 7.64
N PRO A 122 17.00 -19.68 7.91
CA PRO A 122 16.61 -20.33 9.16
C PRO A 122 17.23 -19.70 10.42
N ASP A 123 18.45 -19.18 10.30
CA ASP A 123 19.18 -18.54 11.41
C ASP A 123 18.71 -17.09 11.69
N GLU A 124 17.87 -16.51 10.81
CA GLU A 124 17.45 -15.11 10.87
C GLU A 124 16.02 -14.93 11.42
N ARG A 125 15.42 -15.97 12.01
CA ARG A 125 14.05 -15.92 12.52
C ARG A 125 13.78 -14.72 13.42
N ALA A 126 14.67 -14.45 14.37
CA ALA A 126 14.50 -13.34 15.30
C ALA A 126 14.50 -11.97 14.58
N ALA A 127 15.35 -11.81 13.57
CA ALA A 127 15.42 -10.59 12.77
C ALA A 127 14.14 -10.38 11.93
N ILE A 128 13.65 -11.45 11.29
CA ILE A 128 12.43 -11.42 10.46
C ILE A 128 11.18 -11.14 11.31
N GLU A 129 11.06 -11.78 12.48
CA GLU A 129 9.95 -11.55 13.40
C GLU A 129 9.96 -10.11 13.96
N ALA A 130 11.15 -9.59 14.30
CA ALA A 130 11.33 -8.21 14.75
C ALA A 130 10.99 -7.19 13.65
N TYR A 131 11.39 -7.48 12.40
CA TYR A 131 11.00 -6.69 11.23
C TYR A 131 9.48 -6.59 11.12
N CYS A 132 8.77 -7.72 11.09
CA CYS A 132 7.30 -7.72 10.97
C CYS A 132 6.59 -7.09 12.17
N ALA A 133 7.13 -7.23 13.38
CA ALA A 133 6.59 -6.57 14.56
C ALA A 133 6.66 -5.03 14.43
N GLU A 134 7.77 -4.51 13.92
CA GLU A 134 7.95 -3.08 13.75
C GLU A 134 7.09 -2.51 12.62
N ILE A 135 7.00 -3.19 11.47
CA ILE A 135 6.10 -2.78 10.38
C ILE A 135 4.64 -2.74 10.88
N ARG A 136 4.20 -3.75 11.64
CA ARG A 136 2.88 -3.75 12.27
C ARG A 136 2.66 -2.55 13.18
N ARG A 137 3.61 -2.29 14.10
CA ARG A 137 3.54 -1.15 15.02
C ARG A 137 3.39 0.17 14.25
N ILE A 138 4.14 0.35 13.19
CA ILE A 138 4.06 1.55 12.33
C ILE A 138 2.68 1.64 11.69
N CYS A 139 2.18 0.57 11.07
CA CYS A 139 0.84 0.55 10.48
C CYS A 139 -0.26 0.85 11.50
N ASP A 140 -0.15 0.35 12.73
CA ASP A 140 -1.09 0.59 13.83
C ASP A 140 -1.09 2.06 14.28
N GLU A 141 0.04 2.77 14.14
CA GLU A 141 0.18 4.19 14.47
C GLU A 141 -0.40 5.13 13.40
N PHE A 142 -0.64 4.66 12.17
CA PHE A 142 -1.21 5.49 11.11
C PHE A 142 -2.74 5.53 11.18
N PRO A 143 -3.36 6.67 11.56
CA PRO A 143 -4.81 6.72 11.80
C PRO A 143 -5.65 6.40 10.56
N LEU A 144 -5.17 6.79 9.37
CA LEU A 144 -5.84 6.51 8.09
C LEU A 144 -5.76 5.03 7.68
N TYR A 145 -4.79 4.29 8.19
CA TYR A 145 -4.72 2.84 7.97
C TYR A 145 -5.77 2.12 8.82
N ASN A 146 -6.02 2.60 10.04
CA ASN A 146 -6.96 2.00 10.99
C ASN A 146 -8.36 2.60 10.97
N LEU A 147 -8.55 3.68 10.18
CA LEU A 147 -9.78 4.45 10.07
C LEU A 147 -10.29 4.95 11.44
N HIS A 148 -9.35 5.43 12.26
CA HIS A 148 -9.63 6.12 13.52
C HIS A 148 -9.55 7.63 13.33
N GLU A 149 -10.38 8.37 14.06
CA GLU A 149 -10.24 9.82 14.14
C GLU A 149 -8.89 10.15 14.78
N GLN A 150 -8.10 10.99 14.11
CA GLN A 150 -6.86 11.48 14.68
C GLN A 150 -7.19 12.51 15.76
N GLU A 151 -6.74 12.26 17.00
CA GLU A 151 -6.81 13.25 18.07
C GLU A 151 -6.00 14.51 17.70
N GLN A 152 -6.38 15.67 18.24
CA GLN A 152 -5.67 16.93 17.94
C GLN A 152 -4.19 16.83 18.36
N GLY A 153 -3.29 16.83 17.38
CA GLY A 153 -1.83 16.73 17.61
C GLY A 153 -1.09 16.11 16.41
N PRO A 154 0.25 16.14 16.41
CA PRO A 154 1.02 15.39 15.43
C PRO A 154 0.68 13.88 15.54
N PRO A 155 0.65 13.12 14.43
CA PRO A 155 0.42 11.68 14.49
C PRO A 155 1.38 11.01 15.48
N SER A 156 0.93 9.99 16.22
CA SER A 156 1.80 9.19 17.10
C SER A 156 3.00 8.59 16.36
N ALA A 157 2.85 8.38 15.04
CA ALA A 157 3.91 8.00 14.10
C ALA A 157 5.06 9.04 13.97
N ALA A 158 5.04 10.15 14.70
CA ALA A 158 6.08 11.18 14.68
C ALA A 158 7.50 10.64 14.95
N SER A 159 7.63 9.61 15.80
CA SER A 159 8.90 8.93 16.08
C SER A 159 9.41 8.11 14.88
N SER A 160 8.50 7.61 14.05
CA SER A 160 8.80 6.80 12.86
C SER A 160 9.18 7.66 11.64
N PHE A 161 8.81 8.94 11.60
CA PHE A 161 9.16 9.85 10.50
C PHE A 161 10.66 10.12 10.37
N GLY A 162 11.44 9.99 11.46
CA GLY A 162 12.88 10.28 11.48
C GLY A 162 13.79 9.07 11.28
N ARG A 163 13.25 7.85 11.22
CA ARG A 163 14.05 6.62 11.13
C ARG A 163 14.32 6.26 9.68
N ASP A 164 15.57 6.05 9.31
CA ASP A 164 15.95 5.60 7.97
C ASP A 164 15.70 4.09 7.80
N THR A 165 15.17 3.71 6.63
CA THR A 165 14.83 2.31 6.30
C THR A 165 16.05 1.41 6.30
N GLN A 166 17.16 1.85 5.71
CA GLN A 166 18.37 1.05 5.61
C GLN A 166 19.01 0.84 6.99
N GLN A 167 19.09 1.89 7.80
CA GLN A 167 19.61 1.80 9.16
C GLN A 167 18.76 0.87 10.02
N PHE A 168 17.44 0.93 9.88
CA PHE A 168 16.55 0.01 10.58
C PHE A 168 16.81 -1.45 10.16
N ILE A 169 16.77 -1.76 8.86
CA ILE A 169 17.00 -3.13 8.37
C ILE A 169 18.38 -3.64 8.81
N ALA A 170 19.43 -2.81 8.71
CA ALA A 170 20.78 -3.18 9.14
C ALA A 170 20.92 -3.36 10.65
N SER A 171 20.03 -2.76 11.46
CA SER A 171 20.03 -2.97 12.92
C SER A 171 19.47 -4.33 13.34
N LEU A 172 18.75 -5.02 12.44
CA LEU A 172 18.13 -6.31 12.72
C LEU A 172 19.04 -7.50 12.44
N THR A 173 19.96 -7.38 11.48
CA THR A 173 20.81 -8.49 11.02
C THR A 173 22.04 -7.96 10.28
N ASP A 174 23.17 -8.66 10.40
CA ASP A 174 24.38 -8.44 9.59
C ASP A 174 24.33 -9.16 8.23
N ASN A 175 23.30 -9.97 7.99
CA ASN A 175 23.13 -10.73 6.75
C ASN A 175 22.69 -9.83 5.59
N VAL A 176 23.68 -9.37 4.82
CA VAL A 176 23.49 -8.48 3.67
C VAL A 176 22.48 -9.03 2.66
N LYS A 177 22.38 -10.36 2.49
CA LYS A 177 21.40 -10.96 1.58
C LYS A 177 19.98 -10.74 2.10
N LEU A 178 19.72 -11.03 3.37
CA LEU A 178 18.42 -10.77 3.98
C LEU A 178 18.08 -9.28 3.97
N GLN A 179 19.04 -8.40 4.24
CA GLN A 179 18.81 -6.94 4.15
C GLN A 179 18.35 -6.53 2.74
N ASN A 180 18.99 -7.06 1.70
CA ASN A 180 18.62 -6.78 0.30
C ASN A 180 17.26 -7.37 -0.06
N VAL A 181 16.92 -8.56 0.47
CA VAL A 181 15.60 -9.17 0.30
C VAL A 181 14.53 -8.29 0.92
N LEU A 182 14.67 -7.92 2.21
CA LEU A 182 13.72 -7.06 2.92
C LEU A 182 13.50 -5.71 2.21
N GLY A 183 14.59 -5.10 1.71
CA GLY A 183 14.54 -3.85 0.94
C GLY A 183 14.16 -4.00 -0.55
N GLY A 184 13.86 -5.22 -1.02
CA GLY A 184 13.73 -5.52 -2.45
C GLY A 184 12.66 -4.74 -3.19
N ASN A 185 11.57 -4.39 -2.50
CA ASN A 185 10.46 -3.60 -3.07
C ASN A 185 10.68 -2.09 -3.02
N ASN A 186 11.70 -1.59 -2.31
CA ASN A 186 11.93 -0.15 -2.16
C ASN A 186 12.05 0.62 -3.49
N PRO A 187 12.72 0.10 -4.54
CA PRO A 187 12.78 0.79 -5.83
C PRO A 187 11.40 1.06 -6.47
N LEU A 188 10.38 0.23 -6.20
CA LEU A 188 9.02 0.43 -6.71
C LEU A 188 8.38 1.72 -6.17
N TYR A 189 8.83 2.17 -4.99
CA TYR A 189 8.33 3.34 -4.29
C TYR A 189 9.35 4.49 -4.26
N ALA A 190 10.27 4.51 -5.24
CA ALA A 190 11.36 5.49 -5.33
C ALA A 190 12.24 5.53 -4.06
N GLY A 191 12.40 4.38 -3.41
CA GLY A 191 13.24 4.21 -2.24
C GLY A 191 14.71 4.50 -2.56
N ILE A 192 15.36 5.32 -1.73
CA ILE A 192 16.77 5.67 -1.82
C ILE A 192 17.44 5.32 -0.51
N LYS A 193 18.52 4.55 -0.61
CA LYS A 193 19.37 4.17 0.53
C LYS A 193 19.80 5.39 1.35
N ASN A 194 19.73 5.30 2.67
CA ASN A 194 20.09 6.36 3.64
C ASN A 194 19.26 7.66 3.51
N LYS A 195 18.08 7.59 2.88
CA LYS A 195 17.18 8.74 2.70
C LYS A 195 15.71 8.37 2.92
N THR A 196 15.30 7.19 2.47
CA THR A 196 13.90 6.77 2.59
C THR A 196 13.56 6.48 4.04
N PRO A 197 12.59 7.22 4.61
CA PRO A 197 12.18 7.00 5.98
C PRO A 197 11.38 5.71 6.09
N LEU A 198 11.48 5.05 7.24
CA LEU A 198 10.93 3.71 7.48
C LEU A 198 9.41 3.63 7.30
N TYR A 199 8.69 4.72 7.52
CA TYR A 199 7.23 4.73 7.32
C TYR A 199 6.79 4.70 5.84
N VAL A 200 7.72 4.90 4.90
CA VAL A 200 7.49 4.79 3.45
C VAL A 200 7.85 3.39 2.93
N HIS A 201 8.53 2.59 3.75
CA HIS A 201 8.97 1.24 3.43
C HIS A 201 7.80 0.28 3.22
#